data_AF-A0A371Z2X6-F1
#
_entry.id   AF-A0A371Z2X6-F1
#
_cell.length_a   1.000
_cell.length_b   1.000
_cell.length_c   1.000
_cell.angle_alpha   90.00
_cell.angle_beta   90.00
_cell.angle_gamma   90.00
#
_symmetry.space_group_name_H-M   'P 1'
#
loop_
_entity.id
_entity.type
_entity.pdbx_description
1 polymer ?
#
loop_
_entity_poly.entity_id
_entity_poly.type
_entity_poly.pdbx_seq_one_letter_code
_entity_poly.pdbx_strand_id
1 'polypeptide(L)'
;MKSFTLSPAHPTLARLMLLSCALMAGNFGGSAHAQAPRTQLADDQARLGNSGPLIAQIDPTTVRDSVRANADAAAAASPDDGDRLDTSGNLLGDMGGARPWLYKHGISFDIQEVDELWGNGTGGSASGNDGAAGSGTGPAYDGVTMPTLTVDTEKLFGLKGGLFNVSALQTRGRSISQDHLANFNPVSGFEADRSTRLFELWYQQSFLGDKLDVKIGQQDLDTEFLISDYASLYLNANFGWPMAPSVNL
;
A
#
# COMPACT_ATOMS: atom_id res chain seq x y z
N MET A 1 39.53 26.26 69.92
CA MET A 1 39.24 27.66 70.35
C MET A 1 39.70 28.61 69.24
N LYS A 2 38.83 29.56 68.84
CA LYS A 2 39.05 30.70 67.91
C LYS A 2 39.18 30.30 66.42
N SER A 3 38.27 30.59 65.48
CA SER A 3 37.48 31.77 65.06
C SER A 3 38.32 32.94 64.50
N PHE A 4 38.18 33.23 63.20
CA PHE A 4 37.87 34.55 62.57
C PHE A 4 37.98 34.40 61.02
N THR A 5 36.87 34.42 60.24
CA THR A 5 36.33 35.55 59.42
C THR A 5 37.21 35.95 58.23
N LEU A 6 36.76 36.33 57.02
CA LEU A 6 35.53 36.99 56.57
C LEU A 6 35.42 36.87 55.01
N SER A 7 34.18 36.84 54.53
CA SER A 7 33.64 36.95 53.14
C SER A 7 34.05 38.28 52.42
N PRO A 8 33.55 38.67 51.21
CA PRO A 8 32.67 38.00 50.23
C PRO A 8 33.00 38.21 48.72
N ALA A 9 32.35 37.44 47.84
CA ALA A 9 31.71 37.95 46.62
C ALA A 9 30.59 36.99 46.17
N HIS A 10 29.36 37.42 46.42
CA HIS A 10 28.07 36.93 45.89
C HIS A 10 27.84 37.46 44.46
N PRO A 11 26.69 37.20 43.78
CA PRO A 11 25.67 36.16 43.95
C PRO A 11 25.23 35.51 42.61
N THR A 12 24.40 34.47 42.66
CA THR A 12 23.10 34.40 41.91
C THR A 12 22.34 33.17 42.41
N LEU A 13 21.34 33.42 43.26
CA LEU A 13 19.89 33.20 43.03
C LEU A 13 19.50 31.72 42.82
N ALA A 14 18.95 31.08 43.86
CA ALA A 14 17.50 30.93 44.12
C ALA A 14 17.00 29.57 43.58
N ARG A 15 17.08 28.47 44.34
CA ARG A 15 16.17 28.00 45.43
C ARG A 15 14.70 27.84 44.98
N LEU A 16 14.29 26.56 45.01
CA LEU A 16 13.02 26.03 45.53
C LEU A 16 11.77 26.10 44.65
N MET A 17 11.27 24.93 44.22
CA MET A 17 9.95 24.42 44.65
C MET A 17 9.70 22.99 44.14
N LEU A 18 9.49 22.06 45.08
CA LEU A 18 8.59 20.93 44.87
C LEU A 18 7.16 21.49 44.75
N LEU A 19 6.34 20.92 43.85
CA LEU A 19 5.01 20.32 44.11
C LEU A 19 4.11 20.46 42.86
N SER A 20 3.38 19.37 42.55
CA SER A 20 2.16 19.32 41.73
C SER A 20 2.32 18.96 40.23
N CYS A 21 2.12 17.68 39.90
CA CYS A 21 0.93 17.25 39.14
C CYS A 21 0.99 15.74 38.90
N ALA A 22 0.30 15.00 39.77
CA ALA A 22 -0.32 13.75 39.36
C ALA A 22 -1.47 14.11 38.41
N LEU A 23 -1.29 13.89 37.11
CA LEU A 23 -2.34 13.61 36.13
C LEU A 23 -1.66 13.34 34.78
N MET A 24 -1.38 12.08 34.50
CA MET A 24 -1.52 11.47 33.16
C MET A 24 -1.41 9.96 33.36
N ALA A 25 -2.42 9.40 34.02
CA ALA A 25 -2.89 8.07 33.65
C ALA A 25 -3.59 8.25 32.29
N GLY A 26 -2.80 8.38 31.24
CA GLY A 26 -3.26 8.37 29.86
C GLY A 26 -3.22 6.93 29.38
N ASN A 27 -4.39 6.41 29.00
CA ASN A 27 -4.63 5.11 28.38
C ASN A 27 -3.47 4.62 27.49
N PHE A 28 -2.63 3.71 28.01
CA PHE A 28 -1.89 2.77 27.18
C PHE A 28 -2.80 1.57 26.90
N GLY A 29 -3.88 1.85 26.18
CA GLY A 29 -4.82 0.86 25.65
C GLY A 29 -4.93 1.07 24.15
N GLY A 30 -3.80 1.07 23.46
CA GLY A 30 -3.80 0.95 22.01
C GLY A 30 -3.87 -0.53 21.69
N SER A 31 -5.04 -1.01 21.27
CA SER A 31 -5.14 -2.25 20.51
C SER A 31 -4.28 -2.06 19.26
N ALA A 32 -3.09 -2.65 19.25
CA ALA A 32 -2.21 -2.65 18.10
C ALA A 32 -2.89 -3.50 17.02
N HIS A 33 -3.50 -2.85 16.05
CA HIS A 33 -4.05 -3.53 14.87
C HIS A 33 -2.90 -3.88 13.94
N ALA A 34 -2.90 -5.11 13.45
CA ALA A 34 -1.95 -5.65 12.49
C ALA A 34 -2.22 -5.11 11.08
N GLN A 35 -2.16 -3.79 10.94
CA GLN A 35 -2.09 -3.15 9.65
C GLN A 35 -0.63 -3.13 9.22
N ALA A 36 -0.34 -3.53 7.97
CA ALA A 36 0.96 -3.20 7.39
C ALA A 36 1.24 -1.71 7.64
N PRO A 37 2.50 -1.32 7.97
CA PRO A 37 2.79 0.10 8.17
C PRO A 37 2.30 0.87 6.95
N ARG A 38 1.73 2.05 7.22
CA ARG A 38 1.15 2.89 6.18
C ARG A 38 2.23 3.18 5.13
N THR A 39 1.90 2.91 3.88
CA THR A 39 2.73 3.34 2.75
C THR A 39 2.65 4.85 2.63
N GLN A 40 3.62 5.48 1.94
CA GLN A 40 3.57 6.93 1.68
C GLN A 40 2.24 7.35 1.06
N LEU A 41 1.65 6.51 0.20
CA LEU A 41 0.33 6.73 -0.39
C LEU A 41 -0.80 6.79 0.65
N ALA A 42 -0.79 5.89 1.63
CA ALA A 42 -1.80 5.90 2.70
C ALA A 42 -1.67 7.14 3.59
N ASP A 43 -0.43 7.59 3.85
CA ASP A 43 -0.15 8.82 4.59
C ASP A 43 -0.53 10.08 3.80
N ASP A 44 -0.29 10.09 2.49
CA ASP A 44 -0.66 11.19 1.60
C ASP A 44 -2.19 11.31 1.43
N GLN A 45 -2.90 10.21 1.27
CA GLN A 45 -4.38 10.21 1.23
C GLN A 45 -4.98 10.77 2.53
N ALA A 46 -4.43 10.40 3.68
CA ALA A 46 -4.84 10.93 4.97
C ALA A 46 -4.57 12.44 5.06
N ARG A 47 -3.41 12.90 4.58
CA ARG A 47 -3.03 14.33 4.54
C ARG A 47 -3.95 15.15 3.61
N LEU A 48 -4.39 14.56 2.50
CA LEU A 48 -5.25 15.19 1.50
C LEU A 48 -6.75 15.13 1.85
N GLY A 49 -7.10 14.64 3.04
CA GLY A 49 -8.49 14.56 3.51
C GLY A 49 -9.36 13.67 2.64
N ASN A 50 -8.80 12.58 2.11
CA ASN A 50 -9.47 11.66 1.20
C ASN A 50 -10.01 12.31 -0.10
N SER A 51 -9.35 13.39 -0.56
CA SER A 51 -9.70 14.08 -1.82
C SER A 51 -9.04 13.45 -3.06
N GLY A 52 -8.25 12.39 -2.88
CA GLY A 52 -7.66 11.60 -3.97
C GLY A 52 -8.66 10.62 -4.60
N PRO A 53 -8.29 9.95 -5.72
CA PRO A 53 -9.11 8.88 -6.28
C PRO A 53 -9.33 7.74 -5.27
N LEU A 54 -10.54 7.17 -5.27
CA LEU A 54 -10.88 6.00 -4.46
C LEU A 54 -10.00 4.79 -4.82
N ILE A 55 -9.62 4.64 -6.09
CA ILE A 55 -8.74 3.58 -6.57
C ILE A 55 -7.69 4.21 -7.48
N ALA A 56 -6.42 4.00 -7.15
CA ALA A 56 -5.29 4.41 -7.96
C ALA A 56 -4.92 3.30 -8.95
N GLN A 57 -5.39 3.41 -10.20
CA GLN A 57 -5.19 2.40 -11.26
C GLN A 57 -3.93 2.72 -12.09
N ILE A 58 -2.80 2.86 -11.39
CA ILE A 58 -1.50 3.07 -12.01
C ILE A 58 -0.76 1.75 -12.17
N ASP A 59 -0.65 0.99 -11.08
CA ASP A 59 0.03 -0.29 -11.05
C ASP A 59 -0.61 -1.24 -10.01
N PRO A 60 -0.20 -2.52 -9.98
CA PRO A 60 -0.73 -3.49 -9.03
C PRO A 60 -0.65 -3.11 -7.55
N THR A 61 0.48 -2.54 -7.11
CA THR A 61 0.65 -2.15 -5.71
C THR A 61 -0.16 -0.93 -5.34
N THR A 62 -0.31 0.07 -6.21
CA THR A 62 -1.16 1.23 -5.91
C THR A 62 -2.62 0.85 -5.78
N VAL A 63 -3.12 -0.06 -6.61
CA VAL A 63 -4.50 -0.56 -6.51
C VAL A 63 -4.70 -1.24 -5.15
N ARG A 64 -3.75 -2.07 -4.72
CA ARG A 64 -3.78 -2.70 -3.40
C ARG A 64 -3.79 -1.69 -2.26
N ASP A 65 -2.84 -0.78 -2.29
CA ASP A 65 -2.59 0.10 -1.17
C ASP A 65 -3.68 1.17 -1.05
N SER A 66 -4.22 1.66 -2.17
CA SER A 66 -5.39 2.56 -2.17
C SER A 66 -6.66 1.87 -1.67
N VAL A 67 -6.93 0.61 -2.05
CA VAL A 67 -8.07 -0.15 -1.50
C VAL A 67 -7.91 -0.35 0.01
N ARG A 68 -6.71 -0.71 0.47
CA ARG A 68 -6.41 -0.92 1.89
C ARG A 68 -6.54 0.38 2.68
N ALA A 69 -5.98 1.48 2.19
CA ALA A 69 -6.07 2.79 2.83
C ALA A 69 -7.53 3.27 2.97
N ASN A 70 -8.37 3.01 1.96
CA ASN A 70 -9.80 3.30 2.05
C ASN A 70 -10.52 2.41 3.08
N ALA A 71 -10.18 1.13 3.16
CA ALA A 71 -10.72 0.24 4.19
C ALA A 71 -10.33 0.72 5.61
N ASP A 72 -9.10 1.17 5.79
CA ASP A 72 -8.61 1.70 7.07
C ASP A 72 -9.28 3.01 7.45
N ALA A 73 -9.49 3.90 6.47
CA ALA A 73 -10.22 5.15 6.68
C ALA A 73 -11.68 4.90 7.06
N ALA A 74 -12.33 3.90 6.45
CA ALA A 74 -13.68 3.48 6.80
C ALA A 74 -13.77 2.83 8.19
N ALA A 75 -12.76 2.03 8.57
CA ALA A 75 -12.66 1.43 9.90
C ALA A 75 -12.44 2.49 10.99
N ALA A 76 -11.60 3.51 10.73
CA ALA A 76 -11.35 4.62 11.65
C ALA A 76 -12.56 5.55 11.86
N ALA A 77 -13.51 5.57 10.92
CA ALA A 77 -14.74 6.36 11.01
C ALA A 77 -15.87 5.66 11.80
N SER A 78 -15.72 4.38 12.13
CA SER A 78 -16.70 3.59 12.88
C SER A 78 -16.31 3.52 14.38
N PRO A 79 -17.23 3.77 15.32
CA PRO A 79 -16.89 3.70 16.74
C PRO A 79 -16.67 2.25 17.18
N ASP A 80 -15.45 2.00 17.67
CA ASP A 80 -14.99 0.86 18.50
C ASP A 80 -15.87 -0.40 18.49
N ASP A 81 -15.65 -1.29 17.51
CA ASP A 81 -16.24 -2.63 17.48
C ASP A 81 -15.13 -3.71 17.40
N GLY A 82 -14.07 -3.55 18.22
CA GLY A 82 -13.04 -4.57 18.44
C GLY A 82 -12.26 -5.04 17.19
N ASP A 83 -11.55 -6.17 17.32
CA ASP A 83 -10.81 -6.85 16.23
C ASP A 83 -11.77 -7.56 15.24
N ARG A 84 -12.83 -6.88 14.82
CA ARG A 84 -13.75 -7.38 13.78
C ARG A 84 -13.18 -7.05 12.41
N LEU A 85 -13.04 -8.09 11.59
CA LEU A 85 -12.68 -7.94 10.19
C LEU A 85 -13.86 -7.32 9.41
N ASP A 86 -13.66 -6.13 8.85
CA ASP A 86 -14.56 -5.57 7.86
C ASP A 86 -14.39 -6.33 6.53
N THR A 87 -15.50 -6.81 5.98
CA THR A 87 -15.54 -7.55 4.70
C THR A 87 -16.44 -6.88 3.68
N SER A 88 -16.96 -5.69 3.97
CA SER A 88 -17.89 -4.95 3.11
C SER A 88 -17.27 -4.58 1.76
N GLY A 89 -15.95 -4.42 1.70
CA GLY A 89 -15.19 -4.18 0.47
C GLY A 89 -14.83 -5.44 -0.33
N ASN A 90 -15.13 -6.65 0.16
CA ASN A 90 -14.77 -7.90 -0.52
C ASN A 90 -15.94 -8.49 -1.30
N LEU A 91 -15.74 -8.81 -2.58
CA LEU A 91 -16.76 -9.44 -3.43
C LEU A 91 -17.29 -10.78 -2.89
N LEU A 92 -16.44 -11.55 -2.21
CA LEU A 92 -16.82 -12.83 -1.61
C LEU A 92 -17.24 -12.71 -0.14
N GLY A 93 -17.31 -11.49 0.40
CA GLY A 93 -17.61 -11.22 1.80
C GLY A 93 -16.76 -12.08 2.75
N ASP A 94 -17.44 -12.78 3.66
CA ASP A 94 -16.82 -13.65 4.66
C ASP A 94 -16.36 -15.02 4.13
N MET A 95 -16.63 -15.33 2.86
CA MET A 95 -16.34 -16.63 2.23
C MET A 95 -16.93 -17.82 3.03
N GLY A 96 -18.15 -17.66 3.57
CA GLY A 96 -18.80 -18.68 4.40
C GLY A 96 -18.14 -18.87 5.77
N GLY A 97 -17.45 -17.84 6.27
CA GLY A 97 -16.72 -17.85 7.54
C GLY A 97 -15.23 -18.22 7.42
N ALA A 98 -14.76 -18.62 6.23
CA ALA A 98 -13.34 -18.93 6.02
C ALA A 98 -12.44 -17.72 6.22
N ARG A 99 -12.84 -16.54 5.74
CA ARG A 99 -12.05 -15.31 5.85
C ARG A 99 -11.90 -14.85 7.32
N PRO A 100 -12.99 -14.76 8.13
CA PRO A 100 -12.86 -14.50 9.56
C PRO A 100 -12.06 -15.57 10.32
N TRP A 101 -12.15 -16.85 9.92
CA TRP A 101 -11.38 -17.93 10.54
C TRP A 101 -9.87 -17.76 10.29
N LEU A 102 -9.47 -17.47 9.05
CA LEU A 102 -8.07 -17.18 8.70
C LEU A 102 -7.55 -15.96 9.44
N TYR A 103 -8.35 -14.88 9.47
CA TYR A 103 -7.96 -13.63 10.13
C TYR A 103 -7.70 -13.81 11.64
N LYS A 104 -8.50 -14.63 12.33
CA LYS A 104 -8.27 -15.00 13.73
C LYS A 104 -6.95 -15.74 13.95
N HIS A 105 -6.44 -16.42 12.94
CA HIS A 105 -5.13 -17.10 12.98
C HIS A 105 -4.02 -16.25 12.37
N GLY A 106 -4.26 -14.95 12.14
CA GLY A 106 -3.27 -14.04 11.60
C GLY A 106 -3.04 -14.18 10.10
N ILE A 107 -3.97 -14.77 9.36
CA ILE A 107 -3.84 -14.94 7.91
C ILE A 107 -4.90 -14.10 7.21
N SER A 108 -4.46 -13.25 6.29
CA SER A 108 -5.33 -12.48 5.40
C SER A 108 -5.03 -12.84 3.96
N PHE A 109 -6.08 -13.08 3.17
CA PHE A 109 -5.95 -13.44 1.77
C PHE A 109 -6.87 -12.56 0.92
N ASP A 110 -6.28 -11.89 -0.06
CA ASP A 110 -6.98 -10.99 -0.95
C ASP A 110 -6.65 -11.31 -2.40
N ILE A 111 -7.64 -11.12 -3.26
CA ILE A 111 -7.46 -11.18 -4.71
C ILE A 111 -8.03 -9.88 -5.24
N GLN A 112 -7.19 -9.15 -5.95
CA GLN A 112 -7.62 -8.00 -6.72
C GLN A 112 -7.57 -8.33 -8.20
N GLU A 113 -8.53 -7.80 -8.93
CA GLU A 113 -8.69 -8.04 -10.36
C GLU A 113 -8.85 -6.69 -11.05
N VAL A 114 -8.04 -6.47 -12.08
CA VAL A 114 -8.16 -5.30 -12.96
C VAL A 114 -8.36 -5.83 -14.37
N ASP A 115 -9.45 -5.40 -15.00
CA ASP A 115 -9.84 -5.77 -16.35
C ASP A 115 -10.04 -4.48 -17.16
N GLU A 116 -9.32 -4.32 -18.25
CA GLU A 116 -9.37 -3.14 -19.09
C GLU A 116 -9.78 -3.51 -20.51
N LEU A 117 -10.71 -2.74 -21.07
CA LEU A 117 -11.15 -2.87 -22.45
C LEU A 117 -10.86 -1.58 -23.20
N TRP A 118 -9.99 -1.69 -24.19
CA TRP A 118 -9.52 -0.61 -25.01
C TRP A 118 -10.09 -0.71 -26.42
N GLY A 119 -10.22 0.43 -27.10
CA GLY A 119 -10.68 0.49 -28.48
C GLY A 119 -9.98 1.57 -29.28
N ASN A 120 -9.27 1.17 -30.34
CA ASN A 120 -8.75 2.12 -31.32
C ASN A 120 -9.79 2.32 -32.43
N GLY A 121 -10.39 3.51 -32.49
CA GLY A 121 -11.42 3.85 -33.47
C GLY A 121 -10.89 4.30 -34.84
N THR A 122 -9.68 4.87 -34.89
CA THR A 122 -9.11 5.46 -36.13
C THR A 122 -7.59 5.57 -36.06
N GLY A 123 -6.91 5.40 -37.20
CA GLY A 123 -5.44 5.50 -37.28
C GLY A 123 -4.74 4.28 -36.67
N GLY A 124 -3.47 4.44 -36.28
CA GLY A 124 -2.67 3.35 -35.73
C GLY A 124 -1.97 2.50 -36.78
N SER A 125 -1.39 1.39 -36.32
CA SER A 125 -0.70 0.39 -37.13
C SER A 125 -1.46 -0.93 -37.09
N ALA A 126 -1.42 -1.68 -38.20
CA ALA A 126 -1.97 -3.03 -38.23
C ALA A 126 -1.31 -3.91 -37.15
N SER A 127 -2.12 -4.59 -36.33
CA SER A 127 -1.66 -5.64 -35.42
C SER A 127 -1.33 -6.90 -36.22
N GLY A 128 -0.49 -7.76 -35.64
CA GLY A 128 -0.34 -9.14 -36.12
C GLY A 128 -1.66 -9.91 -36.19
N ASN A 129 -2.69 -9.50 -35.42
CA ASN A 129 -4.02 -10.10 -35.44
C ASN A 129 -4.90 -9.61 -36.61
N ASP A 130 -4.55 -8.49 -37.22
CA ASP A 130 -5.31 -7.83 -38.30
C ASP A 130 -4.74 -8.21 -39.68
N GLY A 131 -3.58 -8.89 -39.69
CA GLY A 131 -2.74 -9.13 -40.85
C GLY A 131 -1.96 -7.89 -41.27
N ALA A 132 -0.93 -8.06 -42.12
CA ALA A 132 -0.03 -6.99 -42.54
C ALA A 132 -0.71 -5.80 -43.29
N ALA A 133 -1.98 -5.96 -43.68
CA ALA A 133 -2.81 -4.95 -44.34
C ALA A 133 -4.04 -4.53 -43.51
N GLY A 134 -4.05 -4.83 -42.20
CA GLY A 134 -5.13 -4.47 -41.30
C GLY A 134 -5.36 -2.97 -41.17
N SER A 135 -6.56 -2.57 -40.74
CA SER A 135 -6.93 -1.15 -40.61
C SER A 135 -6.25 -0.42 -39.45
N GLY A 136 -5.54 -1.15 -38.57
CA GLY A 136 -4.92 -0.63 -37.35
C GLY A 136 -5.91 -0.28 -36.25
N THR A 137 -7.21 -0.47 -36.49
CA THR A 137 -8.31 -0.19 -35.56
C THR A 137 -8.82 -1.48 -34.96
N GLY A 138 -9.27 -1.45 -33.72
CA GLY A 138 -9.86 -2.62 -33.10
C GLY A 138 -9.90 -2.54 -31.58
N PRO A 139 -10.62 -3.49 -30.95
CA PRO A 139 -10.60 -3.65 -29.52
C PRO A 139 -9.35 -4.41 -29.06
N ALA A 140 -8.88 -4.07 -27.87
CA ALA A 140 -7.89 -4.83 -27.14
C ALA A 140 -8.33 -4.96 -25.68
N TYR A 141 -7.96 -6.07 -25.06
CA TYR A 141 -8.30 -6.36 -23.68
C TYR A 141 -7.05 -6.85 -22.99
N ASP A 142 -6.80 -6.31 -21.81
CA ASP A 142 -5.78 -6.76 -20.87
C ASP A 142 -6.35 -6.81 -19.46
N GLY A 143 -5.68 -7.61 -18.62
CA GLY A 143 -6.08 -7.74 -17.25
C GLY A 143 -5.00 -8.35 -16.38
N VAL A 144 -5.10 -8.08 -15.09
CA VAL A 144 -4.19 -8.61 -14.08
C VAL A 144 -4.95 -9.11 -12.85
N THR A 145 -4.70 -10.37 -12.50
CA THR A 145 -5.11 -10.92 -11.21
C THR A 145 -3.94 -10.82 -10.23
N MET A 146 -4.22 -10.32 -9.03
CA MET A 146 -3.24 -9.99 -8.02
C MET A 146 -3.60 -10.65 -6.68
N PRO A 147 -3.30 -11.95 -6.51
CA PRO A 147 -3.44 -12.60 -5.21
C PRO A 147 -2.36 -12.08 -4.24
N THR A 148 -2.77 -11.77 -3.02
CA THR A 148 -1.89 -11.40 -1.90
C THR A 148 -2.24 -12.21 -0.66
N LEU A 149 -1.22 -12.77 -0.02
CA LEU A 149 -1.30 -13.43 1.27
C LEU A 149 -0.47 -12.64 2.28
N THR A 150 -1.10 -12.20 3.35
CA THR A 150 -0.45 -11.51 4.47
C THR A 150 -0.57 -12.34 5.73
N VAL A 151 0.51 -12.44 6.49
CA VAL A 151 0.57 -13.19 7.74
C VAL A 151 1.07 -12.29 8.87
N ASP A 152 0.24 -12.14 9.88
CA ASP A 152 0.56 -11.54 11.18
C ASP A 152 1.17 -12.61 12.09
N THR A 153 2.44 -12.44 12.44
CA THR A 153 3.17 -13.43 13.25
C THR A 153 2.76 -13.42 14.72
N GLU A 154 2.17 -12.33 15.22
CA GLU A 154 1.67 -12.23 16.59
C GLU A 154 0.45 -13.12 16.75
N LYS A 155 -0.51 -13.00 15.83
CA LYS A 155 -1.70 -13.86 15.81
C LYS A 155 -1.38 -15.32 15.45
N LEU A 156 -0.41 -15.55 14.55
CA LEU A 156 -0.10 -16.91 14.10
C LEU A 156 0.69 -17.73 15.13
N PHE A 157 1.73 -17.14 15.75
CA PHE A 157 2.60 -17.86 16.69
C PHE A 157 3.19 -16.99 17.82
N GLY A 158 2.64 -15.79 18.06
CA GLY A 158 2.97 -14.95 19.22
C GLY A 158 4.18 -14.02 19.07
N LEU A 159 4.79 -13.93 17.88
CA LEU A 159 5.89 -13.00 17.63
C LEU A 159 5.33 -11.61 17.33
N LYS A 160 5.49 -10.68 18.27
CA LYS A 160 4.96 -9.31 18.16
C LYS A 160 5.66 -8.52 17.05
N GLY A 161 4.87 -7.72 16.32
CA GLY A 161 5.37 -6.77 15.32
C GLY A 161 5.98 -7.40 14.07
N GLY A 162 5.73 -8.69 13.81
CA GLY A 162 6.19 -9.35 12.60
C GLY A 162 5.07 -9.49 11.56
N LEU A 163 5.40 -9.22 10.30
CA LEU A 163 4.50 -9.27 9.17
C LEU A 163 5.17 -9.92 7.98
N PHE A 164 4.51 -10.89 7.37
CA PHE A 164 5.00 -11.57 6.17
C PHE A 164 4.01 -11.38 5.02
N ASN A 165 4.51 -11.09 3.82
CA ASN A 165 3.69 -10.81 2.65
C ASN A 165 4.21 -11.60 1.44
N VAL A 166 3.28 -12.21 0.72
CA VAL A 166 3.51 -12.87 -0.57
C VAL A 166 2.47 -12.37 -1.55
N SER A 167 2.89 -11.87 -2.69
CA SER A 167 1.98 -11.51 -3.78
C SER A 167 2.48 -12.06 -5.12
N ALA A 168 1.55 -12.32 -6.02
CA ALA A 168 1.85 -12.72 -7.38
C ALA A 168 1.02 -11.89 -8.36
N LEU A 169 1.46 -11.88 -9.62
CA LEU A 169 0.72 -11.28 -10.73
C LEU A 169 0.44 -12.35 -11.76
N GLN A 170 -0.80 -12.38 -12.25
CA GLN A 170 -1.19 -13.13 -13.44
C GLN A 170 -1.65 -12.12 -14.48
N THR A 171 -0.81 -11.86 -15.47
CA THR A 171 -1.11 -10.93 -16.57
C THR A 171 -1.70 -11.70 -17.75
N ARG A 172 -2.75 -11.16 -18.35
CA ARG A 172 -3.43 -11.74 -19.51
C ARG A 172 -3.87 -10.67 -20.49
N GLY A 173 -4.26 -11.12 -21.68
CA GLY A 173 -4.75 -10.23 -22.73
C GLY A 173 -3.63 -9.74 -23.65
N ARG A 174 -3.83 -8.58 -24.26
CA ARG A 174 -2.91 -7.98 -25.24
C ARG A 174 -2.93 -6.47 -25.06
N SER A 175 -1.74 -5.87 -25.14
CA SER A 175 -1.54 -4.42 -25.10
C SER A 175 -2.11 -3.76 -26.36
N ILE A 176 -2.97 -2.74 -26.19
CA ILE A 176 -3.42 -1.93 -27.33
C ILE A 176 -2.27 -1.09 -27.89
N SER A 177 -1.33 -0.72 -27.03
CA SER A 177 -0.14 0.03 -27.42
C SER A 177 0.71 -0.74 -28.41
N GLN A 178 0.90 -2.04 -28.19
CA GLN A 178 1.64 -2.93 -29.08
C GLN A 178 0.80 -3.39 -30.27
N ASP A 179 -0.49 -3.70 -30.06
CA ASP A 179 -1.35 -4.21 -31.14
C ASP A 179 -1.65 -3.12 -32.17
N HIS A 180 -2.06 -1.93 -31.75
CA HIS A 180 -2.70 -0.97 -32.64
C HIS A 180 -2.02 0.40 -32.69
N LEU A 181 -1.19 0.78 -31.70
CA LEU A 181 -0.66 2.14 -31.62
C LEU A 181 0.84 2.25 -31.91
N ALA A 182 1.56 1.12 -31.92
CA ALA A 182 3.03 1.07 -31.99
C ALA A 182 3.70 2.05 -31.02
N ASN A 183 3.12 2.21 -29.82
CA ASN A 183 3.60 3.18 -28.85
C ASN A 183 4.66 2.54 -27.95
N PHE A 184 5.71 3.31 -27.65
CA PHE A 184 6.74 2.88 -26.70
C PHE A 184 6.26 3.02 -25.26
N ASN A 185 5.52 4.09 -24.94
CA ASN A 185 4.94 4.25 -23.61
C ASN A 185 3.52 3.66 -23.59
N PRO A 186 3.24 2.61 -22.81
CA PRO A 186 1.94 1.98 -22.85
C PRO A 186 0.82 2.94 -22.41
N VAL A 187 -0.38 2.77 -22.97
CA VAL A 187 -1.55 3.55 -22.57
C VAL A 187 -2.07 3.15 -21.20
N SER A 188 -1.69 1.98 -20.69
CA SER A 188 -2.05 1.49 -19.35
C SER A 188 -0.83 0.96 -18.62
N GLY A 189 -0.78 1.14 -17.30
CA GLY A 189 0.28 0.57 -16.47
C GLY A 189 0.13 -0.95 -16.24
N PHE A 190 -0.97 -1.55 -16.71
CA PHE A 190 -1.22 -2.99 -16.62
C PHE A 190 -0.89 -3.75 -17.91
N GLU A 191 -0.49 -3.04 -18.97
CA GLU A 191 -0.03 -3.65 -20.21
C GLU A 191 1.32 -4.35 -19.99
N ALA A 192 1.30 -5.68 -19.97
CA ALA A 192 2.48 -6.51 -19.87
C ALA A 192 2.30 -7.82 -20.65
N ASP A 193 3.41 -8.49 -20.95
CA ASP A 193 3.37 -9.82 -21.54
C ASP A 193 2.67 -10.81 -20.61
N ARG A 194 1.99 -11.78 -21.22
CA ARG A 194 1.24 -12.81 -20.50
C ARG A 194 2.17 -13.65 -19.65
N SER A 195 1.97 -13.62 -18.34
CA SER A 195 2.82 -14.36 -17.42
C SER A 195 2.12 -14.65 -16.10
N THR A 196 2.72 -15.53 -15.33
CA THR A 196 2.45 -15.67 -13.90
C THR A 196 3.78 -15.54 -13.19
N ARG A 197 3.91 -14.52 -12.33
CA ARG A 197 5.17 -14.19 -11.67
C ARG A 197 4.97 -13.86 -10.20
N LEU A 198 5.96 -14.23 -9.38
CA LEU A 198 6.05 -13.74 -8.01
C LEU A 198 6.35 -12.24 -8.06
N PHE A 199 5.61 -11.46 -7.29
CA PHE A 199 5.69 -10.01 -7.34
C PHE A 199 6.36 -9.45 -6.10
N GLU A 200 5.82 -9.76 -4.93
CA GLU A 200 6.47 -9.45 -3.66
C GLU A 200 6.61 -10.70 -2.80
N LEU A 201 7.73 -10.76 -2.10
CA LEU A 201 8.00 -11.73 -1.07
C LEU A 201 8.91 -11.08 -0.04
N TRP A 202 8.32 -10.65 1.07
CA TRP A 202 9.06 -9.95 2.11
C TRP A 202 8.55 -10.28 3.51
N TYR A 203 9.46 -10.10 4.45
CA TYR A 203 9.19 -10.13 5.87
C TYR A 203 9.58 -8.79 6.48
N GLN A 204 8.73 -8.27 7.35
CA GLN A 204 8.97 -7.08 8.15
C GLN A 204 8.95 -7.44 9.63
N GLN A 205 9.86 -6.83 10.39
CA GLN A 205 9.85 -6.84 11.84
C GLN A 205 9.95 -5.41 12.37
N SER A 206 9.01 -5.06 13.23
CA SER A 206 8.99 -3.79 13.98
C SER A 206 9.80 -3.92 15.27
N PHE A 207 10.53 -2.85 15.60
CA PHE A 207 11.39 -2.72 16.77
C PHE A 207 11.10 -1.40 17.51
N LEU A 208 11.60 -1.30 18.75
CA LEU A 208 11.55 -0.09 19.57
C LEU A 208 10.12 0.43 19.86
N GLY A 209 9.14 -0.48 19.88
CA GLY A 209 7.71 -0.12 20.02
C GLY A 209 7.22 0.62 18.79
N ASP A 210 7.35 -0.01 17.62
CA ASP A 210 6.88 0.47 16.31
C ASP A 210 7.54 1.76 15.82
N LYS A 211 8.77 2.04 16.28
CA LYS A 211 9.54 3.22 15.87
C LYS A 211 10.57 2.91 14.77
N LEU A 212 10.84 1.64 14.54
CA LEU A 212 11.79 1.18 13.56
C LEU A 212 11.26 -0.09 12.91
N ASP A 213 10.99 -0.03 11.61
CA ASP A 213 10.63 -1.19 10.82
C ASP A 213 11.81 -1.63 9.96
N VAL A 214 12.16 -2.91 10.05
CA VAL A 214 13.15 -3.54 9.18
C VAL A 214 12.41 -4.51 8.28
N LYS A 215 12.48 -4.28 6.97
CA LYS A 215 11.84 -5.11 5.96
C LYS A 215 12.88 -5.71 5.02
N ILE A 216 12.80 -7.02 4.79
CA ILE A 216 13.76 -7.79 4.01
C ILE A 216 12.99 -8.66 3.02
N GLY A 217 13.36 -8.59 1.74
CA GLY A 217 12.79 -9.42 0.69
C GLY A 217 12.70 -8.70 -0.65
N GLN A 218 11.99 -9.32 -1.59
CA GLN A 218 11.60 -8.71 -2.85
C GLN A 218 10.36 -7.85 -2.63
N GLN A 219 10.45 -6.58 -2.99
CA GLN A 219 9.39 -5.58 -2.85
C GLN A 219 9.31 -4.79 -4.14
N ASP A 220 8.12 -4.32 -4.43
CA ASP A 220 7.98 -3.22 -5.38
C ASP A 220 8.49 -1.93 -4.73
N LEU A 221 9.34 -1.19 -5.42
CA LEU A 221 9.95 0.05 -4.89
C LEU A 221 9.12 1.29 -5.25
N ASP A 222 8.13 1.15 -6.13
CA ASP A 222 7.43 2.28 -6.72
C ASP A 222 6.49 2.96 -5.72
N THR A 223 5.78 2.18 -4.90
CA THR A 223 4.80 2.66 -3.92
C THR A 223 5.38 3.48 -2.77
N GLU A 224 6.66 3.34 -2.46
CA GLU A 224 7.31 4.06 -1.36
C GLU A 224 8.05 5.31 -1.81
N PHE A 225 8.41 5.43 -3.10
CA PHE A 225 9.34 6.48 -3.56
C PHE A 225 8.95 7.22 -4.84
N LEU A 226 7.98 6.75 -5.63
CA LEU A 226 7.83 7.20 -7.03
C LEU A 226 6.42 7.63 -7.46
N ILE A 227 5.39 7.47 -6.63
CA ILE A 227 4.00 7.68 -7.05
C ILE A 227 3.40 8.95 -6.45
N SER A 228 2.62 9.68 -7.27
CA SER A 228 1.92 10.91 -6.88
C SER A 228 0.41 10.74 -6.98
N ASP A 229 -0.32 10.99 -5.88
CA ASP A 229 -1.78 10.82 -5.77
C ASP A 229 -2.62 11.57 -6.82
N TYR A 230 -2.10 12.68 -7.37
CA TYR A 230 -2.83 13.48 -8.38
C TYR A 230 -2.82 12.85 -9.78
N ALA A 231 -1.94 11.88 -10.01
CA ALA A 231 -1.71 11.27 -11.31
C ALA A 231 -2.58 10.01 -11.52
N SER A 232 -3.13 9.45 -10.42
CA SER A 232 -3.74 8.11 -10.35
C SER A 232 -5.21 8.01 -10.78
N LEU A 233 -5.80 9.10 -11.25
CA LEU A 233 -7.21 9.17 -11.65
C LEU A 233 -7.44 8.75 -13.11
N TYR A 234 -6.37 8.67 -13.91
CA TYR A 234 -6.43 8.40 -15.34
C TYR A 234 -5.85 7.02 -15.66
N LEU A 235 -6.49 6.32 -16.61
CA LEU A 235 -5.95 5.12 -17.25
C LEU A 235 -4.78 5.54 -18.17
N ASN A 236 -3.62 5.82 -17.57
CA ASN A 236 -2.42 6.20 -18.31
C ASN A 236 -1.12 5.87 -17.57
N ALA A 237 -0.25 5.07 -18.19
CA ALA A 237 1.02 4.65 -17.58
C ALA A 237 2.00 5.82 -17.31
N ASN A 238 1.92 6.94 -18.05
CA ASN A 238 2.85 8.07 -17.90
C ASN A 238 2.75 8.77 -16.53
N PHE A 239 1.66 8.54 -15.80
CA PHE A 239 1.40 9.13 -14.49
C PHE A 239 1.97 8.31 -13.33
N GLY A 240 2.46 7.10 -13.60
CA GLY A 240 3.16 6.25 -12.62
C GLY A 240 4.64 6.10 -12.92
N TRP A 241 4.96 5.24 -13.88
CA TRP A 241 6.33 4.79 -14.14
C TRP A 241 6.92 5.47 -15.38
N PRO A 242 8.01 6.26 -15.28
CA PRO A 242 8.78 6.62 -16.47
C PRO A 242 9.37 5.35 -17.12
N MET A 243 9.37 5.25 -18.45
CA MET A 243 9.82 4.10 -19.27
C MET A 243 11.14 3.39 -18.86
N ALA A 244 12.04 4.04 -18.12
CA ALA A 244 13.41 3.56 -17.89
C ALA A 244 13.52 2.34 -16.94
N PRO A 245 12.75 2.21 -15.85
CA PRO A 245 12.81 1.02 -15.00
C PRO A 245 11.77 -0.05 -15.40
N SER A 246 10.78 0.27 -16.24
CA SER A 246 9.72 -0.65 -16.72
C SER A 246 10.20 -1.72 -17.73
N VAL A 247 11.36 -1.52 -18.36
CA VAL A 247 11.91 -2.43 -19.39
C VAL A 247 12.53 -3.73 -18.82
N ASN A 248 12.52 -3.92 -17.50
CA ASN A 248 12.99 -5.15 -16.85
C ASN A 248 12.16 -5.49 -15.61
N LEU A 249 10.83 -5.58 -15.76
CA LEU A 249 9.94 -6.18 -14.77
C LEU A 249 9.13 -7.32 -15.38
#